data_AF-A0A957KNM6-F1
#
_entry.id   AF-A0A957KNM6-F1
#
_cell.length_a   1.000
_cell.length_b   1.000
_cell.length_c   1.000
_cell.angle_alpha   90.00
_cell.angle_beta   90.00
_cell.angle_gamma   90.00
#
_symmetry.space_group_name_H-M   'P 1'
#
loop_
_entity.id
_entity.type
_entity.pdbx_description
1 polymer ?
#
loop_
_entity_poly.entity_id
_entity_poly.type
_entity_poly.pdbx_seq_one_letter_code
_entity_poly.pdbx_strand_id
1 'polypeptide(L)'
;MAAPDTAGAVAGPVLGQCVRFGRMLRRAGVPVTPAQLVDLAHALAFVGVSNKEDFRLSAQAILVNRPEHLAIFAAVFERFWRR
;
A
#
# COMPACT_ATOMS: atom_id res chain seq x y z
N MET A 1 1.38 10.58 -25.34
CA MET A 1 1.46 9.31 -24.59
C MET A 1 0.60 9.51 -23.34
N ALA A 2 -0.54 8.83 -23.26
CA ALA A 2 -1.69 9.22 -22.44
C ALA A 2 -1.36 9.28 -20.95
N ALA A 3 -1.54 10.47 -20.35
CA ALA A 3 -1.61 10.62 -18.91
C ALA A 3 -2.93 9.99 -18.43
N PRO A 4 -2.94 9.19 -17.35
CA PRO A 4 -4.16 8.55 -16.91
C PRO A 4 -5.06 9.56 -16.19
N ASP A 5 -6.12 9.98 -16.86
CA ASP A 5 -7.22 10.80 -16.32
C ASP A 5 -8.10 10.07 -15.28
N THR A 6 -7.55 9.05 -14.61
CA THR A 6 -8.27 8.22 -13.62
C THR A 6 -8.04 8.67 -12.18
N ALA A 7 -7.03 9.51 -11.91
CA ALA A 7 -6.53 9.83 -10.57
C ALA A 7 -7.60 10.36 -9.59
N GLY A 8 -8.64 11.05 -10.08
CA GLY A 8 -9.71 11.59 -9.24
C GLY A 8 -10.72 10.56 -8.72
N ALA A 9 -10.95 9.46 -9.44
CA ALA A 9 -11.92 8.43 -9.06
C ALA A 9 -11.30 7.25 -8.30
N VAL A 10 -10.00 6.97 -8.50
CA VAL A 10 -9.27 5.90 -7.78
C VAL A 10 -8.89 6.27 -6.36
N ALA A 11 -8.82 7.56 -6.00
CA ALA A 11 -8.36 7.97 -4.67
C ALA A 11 -9.20 7.39 -3.51
N GLY A 12 -10.53 7.33 -3.66
CA GLY A 12 -11.43 6.74 -2.65
C GLY A 12 -11.27 5.22 -2.49
N PRO A 13 -11.38 4.43 -3.58
CA PRO A 13 -11.17 2.98 -3.54
C PRO A 13 -9.76 2.55 -3.08
N VAL A 14 -8.71 3.25 -3.56
CA VAL A 14 -7.32 2.93 -3.24
C VAL A 14 -7.02 3.24 -1.77
N LEU A 15 -7.48 4.37 -1.24
CA LEU A 15 -7.34 4.68 0.19
C LEU A 15 -8.04 3.62 1.05
N GLY A 16 -9.22 3.15 0.64
CA GLY A 16 -9.92 2.06 1.32
C GLY A 16 -9.13 0.75 1.35
N GLN A 17 -8.46 0.39 0.24
CA GLN A 17 -7.56 -0.77 0.18
C GLN A 17 -6.32 -0.57 1.06
N CYS A 18 -5.68 0.61 1.02
CA CYS A 18 -4.55 0.96 1.87
C CYS A 18 -4.91 0.84 3.36
N VAL A 19 -6.05 1.38 3.78
CA VAL A 19 -6.51 1.29 5.17
C VAL A 19 -6.75 -0.15 5.60
N ARG A 20 -7.36 -0.97 4.73
CA ARG A 20 -7.57 -2.40 5.02
C ARG A 20 -6.23 -3.12 5.18
N PHE A 21 -5.27 -2.84 4.31
CA PHE A 21 -3.91 -3.37 4.36
C PHE A 21 -3.15 -2.94 5.62
N GLY A 22 -3.15 -1.64 5.93
CA GLY A 22 -2.56 -1.08 7.14
C GLY A 22 -3.13 -1.68 8.43
N ARG A 23 -4.43 -1.98 8.47
CA ARG A 23 -5.04 -2.68 9.61
C ARG A 23 -4.54 -4.12 9.76
N MET A 24 -4.29 -4.84 8.66
CA MET A 24 -3.70 -6.19 8.73
C MET A 24 -2.26 -6.14 9.23
N LEU A 25 -1.47 -5.19 8.73
CA LEU A 25 -0.09 -4.97 9.18
C LEU A 25 -0.02 -4.63 10.68
N ARG A 26 -0.90 -3.72 11.15
CA ARG A 26 -0.99 -3.40 12.58
C ARG A 26 -1.32 -4.61 13.45
N ARG A 27 -2.22 -5.48 12.99
CA ARG A 27 -2.56 -6.73 13.70
C ARG A 27 -1.42 -7.74 13.70
N ALA A 28 -0.51 -7.66 12.72
CA ALA A 28 0.67 -8.51 12.61
C ALA A 28 1.89 -7.95 13.36
N GLY A 29 1.79 -6.79 14.00
CA GLY A 29 2.86 -6.18 14.79
C GLY A 29 3.66 -5.10 14.06
N VAL A 30 3.30 -4.73 12.83
CA VAL A 30 3.95 -3.62 12.12
C VAL A 30 3.23 -2.31 12.47
N PRO A 31 3.88 -1.33 13.12
CA PRO A 31 3.29 -0.04 13.41
C PRO A 31 3.09 0.73 12.11
N VAL A 32 1.83 1.00 11.77
CA VAL A 32 1.44 1.80 10.60
C VAL A 32 0.60 2.97 11.06
N THR A 33 0.98 4.17 10.64
CA THR A 33 0.27 5.41 10.96
C THR A 33 -0.74 5.78 9.85
N PRO A 34 -1.82 6.50 10.18
CA PRO A 34 -2.76 7.00 9.17
C PRO A 34 -2.09 7.90 8.12
N ALA A 35 -1.10 8.71 8.51
CA ALA A 35 -0.34 9.55 7.60
C ALA A 35 0.35 8.71 6.52
N GLN A 36 1.07 7.65 6.91
CA GLN A 36 1.71 6.73 5.95
C GLN A 36 0.72 6.06 4.98
N LEU A 37 -0.53 5.85 5.41
CA LEU A 37 -1.57 5.29 4.53
C LEU A 37 -2.07 6.30 3.50
N VAL A 38 -2.15 7.57 3.88
CA VAL A 38 -2.44 8.67 2.95
C VAL A 38 -1.29 8.86 1.98
N ASP A 39 -0.05 8.86 2.47
CA ASP A 39 1.16 8.94 1.63
C ASP A 39 1.23 7.79 0.64
N LEU A 40 0.90 6.57 1.06
CA LEU A 40 0.81 5.40 0.18
C LEU A 40 -0.28 5.58 -0.88
N ALA A 41 -1.46 6.05 -0.51
CA ALA A 41 -2.54 6.30 -1.47
C ALA A 41 -2.15 7.35 -2.51
N HIS A 42 -1.44 8.41 -2.08
CA HIS A 42 -0.89 9.42 -2.98
C HIS A 42 0.17 8.83 -3.91
N ALA A 43 1.15 8.09 -3.38
CA ALA A 43 2.20 7.46 -4.18
C ALA A 43 1.61 6.53 -5.26
N LEU A 44 0.59 5.74 -4.91
CA LEU A 44 -0.10 4.86 -5.84
C LEU A 44 -0.88 5.61 -6.93
N ALA A 45 -1.37 6.83 -6.63
CA ALA A 45 -2.00 7.69 -7.62
C ALA A 45 -0.99 8.20 -8.66
N PHE A 46 0.29 8.33 -8.31
CA PHE A 46 1.36 8.75 -9.23
C PHE A 46 1.99 7.58 -9.99
N VAL A 47 2.23 6.45 -9.33
CA VAL A 47 2.90 5.27 -9.92
C VAL A 47 1.94 4.46 -10.79
N GLY A 48 0.64 4.52 -10.51
CA GLY A 48 -0.38 3.70 -11.16
C GLY A 48 -0.49 2.32 -10.52
N VAL A 49 -1.71 1.90 -10.19
CA VAL A 49 -2.03 0.63 -9.51
C VAL A 49 -2.05 -0.59 -10.45
N SER A 50 -1.57 -0.44 -11.68
CA SER A 50 -1.71 -1.45 -12.74
C SER A 50 -0.92 -2.74 -12.49
N ASN A 51 0.02 -2.75 -11.54
CA ASN A 51 0.83 -3.93 -11.24
C ASN A 51 0.93 -4.21 -9.73
N LYS A 52 0.86 -5.50 -9.36
CA LYS A 52 1.03 -5.98 -7.98
C LYS A 52 2.39 -5.56 -7.41
N GLU A 53 3.43 -5.65 -8.22
CA GLU A 53 4.81 -5.36 -7.79
C GLU A 53 4.99 -3.86 -7.46
N ASP A 54 4.42 -2.96 -8.26
CA ASP A 54 4.50 -1.51 -8.01
C ASP A 54 3.80 -1.12 -6.71
N PHE A 55 2.66 -1.76 -6.41
CA PHE A 55 2.01 -1.60 -5.12
C PHE A 55 2.90 -2.14 -3.99
N ARG A 56 3.49 -3.33 -4.18
CA ARG A 56 4.35 -3.96 -3.18
C ARG A 56 5.55 -3.07 -2.83
N LEU A 57 6.25 -2.57 -3.83
CA LEU A 57 7.43 -1.73 -3.68
C LEU A 57 7.06 -0.39 -3.01
N SER A 58 5.98 0.25 -3.46
CA SER A 58 5.51 1.52 -2.87
C SER A 58 5.10 1.34 -1.39
N ALA A 59 4.32 0.30 -1.10
CA ALA A 59 3.90 0.00 0.26
C ALA A 59 5.09 -0.41 1.15
N GLN A 60 6.06 -1.15 0.62
CA GLN A 60 7.27 -1.51 1.35
C GLN A 60 8.09 -0.26 1.68
N ALA A 61 8.33 0.62 0.71
CA ALA A 61 9.13 1.84 0.90
C ALA A 61 8.52 2.80 1.93
N ILE A 62 7.19 2.91 1.99
CA ILE A 62 6.50 3.88 2.85
C ILE A 62 6.19 3.29 4.25
N LEU A 63 5.78 2.02 4.31
CA LEU A 63 5.30 1.40 5.56
C LEU A 63 6.43 0.74 6.36
N VAL A 64 7.49 0.26 5.70
CA VAL A 64 8.55 -0.51 6.36
C VAL A 64 9.74 0.38 6.70
N ASN A 65 9.85 0.74 7.98
CA ASN A 65 10.94 1.56 8.51
C ASN A 65 12.04 0.75 9.22
N ARG A 66 11.82 -0.57 9.43
CA ARG A 66 12.74 -1.47 10.11
C ARG A 66 12.88 -2.76 9.32
N PRO A 67 14.09 -3.35 9.21
CA PRO A 67 14.31 -4.59 8.48
C PRO A 67 13.49 -5.75 9.07
N GLU A 68 13.23 -5.72 10.37
CA GLU A 68 12.41 -6.67 11.13
C GLU A 68 10.98 -6.77 10.56
N HIS A 69 10.44 -5.65 10.07
CA HIS A 69 9.09 -5.60 9.53
C HIS A 69 9.01 -6.09 8.08
N LEU A 70 10.14 -6.28 7.37
CA LEU A 70 10.14 -6.73 5.97
C LEU A 70 9.53 -8.13 5.84
N ALA A 71 9.92 -9.05 6.73
CA ALA A 71 9.42 -10.43 6.71
C ALA A 71 7.92 -10.48 7.02
N ILE A 72 7.46 -9.70 8.01
CA ILE A 72 6.05 -9.60 8.40
C ILE A 72 5.24 -8.97 7.26
N PHE A 73 5.74 -7.88 6.68
CA PHE A 73 5.13 -7.22 5.54
C PHE A 73 4.96 -8.17 4.36
N ALA A 74 6.00 -8.91 3.98
CA ALA A 74 5.94 -9.85 2.87
C ALA A 74 4.88 -10.94 3.10
N ALA A 75 4.83 -11.50 4.30
CA ALA A 75 3.82 -12.51 4.66
C ALA A 75 2.39 -11.95 4.62
N VAL A 76 2.17 -10.74 5.15
CA VAL A 76 0.85 -10.08 5.13
C VAL A 76 0.45 -9.69 3.70
N PHE A 77 1.40 -9.23 2.89
CA PHE A 77 1.18 -8.85 1.50
C PHE A 77 0.76 -10.04 0.63
N GLU A 78 1.47 -11.16 0.74
CA GLU A 78 1.09 -12.38 0.03
C GLU A 78 -0.30 -12.89 0.47
N ARG A 79 -0.63 -12.76 1.75
CA ARG A 79 -1.96 -13.11 2.26
C ARG A 79 -3.06 -12.16 1.75
N PHE A 80 -2.73 -10.88 1.57
CA PHE A 80 -3.66 -9.88 1.02
C PHE A 80 -3.96 -10.15 -0.45
N TRP A 81 -2.98 -10.58 -1.24
CA TRP A 81 -3.13 -10.80 -2.68
C TRP A 81 -3.67 -12.18 -3.07
N ARG A 82 -3.54 -13.17 -2.19
CA ARG A 82 -4.10 -14.52 -2.40
C ARG A 82 -5.62 -14.59 -2.22
N ARG A 83 -6.27 -13.49 -1.83
CA ARG A 83 -7.71 -13.41 -1.53
C ARG A 83 -8.38 -12.35 -2.37
#